data_AF-A0A7X0MP76-F1
#
_entry.id   AF-A0A7X0MP76-F1
#
_cell.length_a   1.000
_cell.length_b   1.000
_cell.length_c   1.000
_cell.angle_alpha   90.00
_cell.angle_beta   90.00
_cell.angle_gamma   90.00
#
_symmetry.space_group_name_H-M   'P 1'
#
loop_
_entity.id
_entity.type
_entity.pdbx_description
1 polymer ?
#
loop_
_entity_poly.entity_id
_entity_poly.type
_entity_poly.pdbx_seq_one_letter_code
_entity_poly.pdbx_strand_id
1 'polypeptide(L)'
;MLEMLLAHHARLRACLVVHRALCSDPAPQSGRLALSALRIAAANADRTRFLTREVLPTLQARAHQACDDLIDRLAVDLATRQAAAKAHGARWDVSAIEEDWAGYQAASTLELASIEERIGMEVDLLVPLL
;
A
#
# COMPACT_ATOMS: atom_id res chain seq x y z
N MET A 1 -3.11 -16.39 -10.97
CA MET A 1 -2.66 -14.99 -10.73
C MET A 1 -3.71 -14.20 -9.96
N LEU A 2 -4.98 -14.22 -10.38
CA LEU A 2 -6.06 -13.54 -9.68
C LEU A 2 -6.15 -13.88 -8.18
N GLU A 3 -6.21 -15.17 -7.82
CA GLU A 3 -6.27 -15.59 -6.41
C GLU A 3 -5.08 -15.07 -5.58
N MET A 4 -3.88 -15.07 -6.17
CA MET A 4 -2.67 -14.57 -5.50
C MET A 4 -2.71 -13.05 -5.32
N LEU A 5 -3.19 -12.31 -6.33
CA LEU A 5 -3.42 -10.87 -6.22
C LEU A 5 -4.40 -10.56 -5.08
N LEU A 6 -5.52 -11.27 -5.02
CA LEU A 6 -6.52 -11.12 -3.97
C LEU A 6 -5.96 -11.49 -2.59
N ALA A 7 -5.09 -12.49 -2.50
CA ALA A 7 -4.39 -12.84 -1.26
C ALA A 7 -3.45 -11.71 -0.79
N HIS A 8 -2.70 -11.09 -1.71
CA HIS A 8 -1.88 -9.91 -1.39
C HIS A 8 -2.73 -8.74 -0.90
N HIS A 9 -3.86 -8.46 -1.57
CA HIS A 9 -4.80 -7.42 -1.16
C HIS A 9 -5.40 -7.70 0.21
N ALA A 10 -5.82 -8.93 0.49
CA ALA A 10 -6.36 -9.33 1.78
C ALA A 10 -5.32 -9.18 2.91
N ARG A 11 -4.08 -9.62 2.68
CA ARG A 11 -2.97 -9.46 3.63
C ARG A 11 -2.71 -7.98 3.92
N LEU A 12 -2.66 -7.15 2.89
CA LEU A 12 -2.42 -5.71 3.05
C LEU A 12 -3.55 -5.06 3.85
N ARG A 13 -4.82 -5.32 3.50
CA ARG A 13 -5.99 -4.84 4.25
C ARG A 13 -5.95 -5.24 5.72
N ALA A 14 -5.57 -6.48 6.03
CA ALA A 14 -5.42 -6.92 7.42
C ALA A 14 -4.37 -6.09 8.18
N CYS A 15 -3.25 -5.74 7.54
CA CYS A 15 -2.26 -4.83 8.13
C CYS A 15 -2.82 -3.42 8.36
N LEU A 16 -3.61 -2.87 7.40
CA LEU A 16 -4.24 -1.56 7.55
C LEU A 16 -5.23 -1.53 8.71
N VAL A 17 -6.06 -2.57 8.87
CA VAL A 17 -7.01 -2.69 10.00
C VAL A 17 -6.28 -2.64 11.34
N VAL A 18 -5.19 -3.41 11.48
CA VAL A 18 -4.39 -3.40 12.71
C VAL A 18 -3.79 -2.01 12.97
N HIS A 19 -3.29 -1.33 11.94
CA HIS A 19 -2.70 -0.01 12.10
C HIS A 19 -3.75 1.04 12.48
N ARG A 20 -4.95 1.01 11.87
CA ARG A 20 -6.06 1.90 12.25
C ARG A 20 -6.46 1.74 13.70
N ALA A 21 -6.51 0.50 14.20
CA ALA A 21 -6.81 0.26 15.60
C ALA A 21 -5.78 0.93 16.51
N LEU A 22 -4.48 0.80 16.21
CA LEU A 22 -3.42 1.49 16.95
C LEU A 22 -3.54 3.02 16.87
N CYS A 23 -3.89 3.56 15.69
CA CYS A 23 -4.13 4.99 15.52
C CYS A 23 -5.41 5.48 16.23
N SER A 24 -6.29 4.59 16.67
CA SER A 24 -7.51 4.96 17.41
C SER A 24 -7.29 5.01 18.92
N ASP A 25 -6.11 4.58 19.40
CA ASP A 25 -5.78 4.62 20.82
C ASP A 25 -5.53 6.06 21.30
N PRO A 26 -5.84 6.36 22.58
CA PRO A 26 -5.71 7.71 23.14
C PRO A 26 -4.26 8.18 23.31
N ALA A 27 -3.30 7.26 23.25
CA ALA A 27 -1.87 7.55 23.38
C ALA A 27 -1.06 6.70 22.39
N PRO A 28 0.07 7.22 21.88
CA PRO A 28 0.90 6.49 20.94
C PRO A 28 1.48 5.23 21.58
N GLN A 29 1.30 4.09 20.91
CA GLN A 29 1.99 2.85 21.23
C GLN A 29 3.16 2.68 20.24
N SER A 30 4.15 3.58 20.33
CA SER A 30 5.18 3.81 19.31
C SER A 30 5.85 2.53 18.80
N GLY A 31 6.19 1.60 19.70
CA GLY A 31 6.76 0.30 19.31
C GLY A 31 5.81 -0.58 18.48
N ARG A 32 4.51 -0.59 18.81
CA ARG A 32 3.49 -1.32 18.05
C ARG A 32 3.18 -0.62 16.72
N LEU A 33 3.19 0.71 16.70
CA LEU A 33 3.03 1.50 15.47
C LEU A 33 4.18 1.26 14.50
N ALA A 34 5.42 1.31 14.96
CA ALA A 34 6.60 1.01 14.15
C ALA A 34 6.54 -0.41 13.56
N LEU A 35 6.21 -1.41 14.38
CA LEU A 35 6.03 -2.78 13.90
C LEU A 35 4.92 -2.91 12.86
N SER A 36 3.79 -2.22 13.07
CA SER A 36 2.67 -2.22 12.14
C SER A 36 3.03 -1.54 10.82
N ALA A 37 3.75 -0.42 10.84
CA ALA A 37 4.25 0.27 9.66
C ALA A 37 5.20 -0.63 8.85
N LEU A 38 6.11 -1.35 9.51
CA LEU A 38 6.98 -2.34 8.86
C LEU A 38 6.18 -3.47 8.19
N ARG A 39 5.11 -3.95 8.83
CA ARG A 39 4.23 -4.99 8.26
C ARG A 39 3.50 -4.49 7.01
N ILE A 40 2.99 -3.26 7.03
CA ILE A 40 2.38 -2.62 5.86
C ILE A 40 3.42 -2.49 4.74
N ALA A 41 4.61 -1.99 5.03
CA ALA A 41 5.69 -1.84 4.06
C ALA A 41 6.07 -3.18 3.42
N ALA A 42 6.21 -4.24 4.23
CA ALA A 42 6.50 -5.59 3.74
C ALA A 42 5.39 -6.15 2.86
N ALA A 43 4.12 -6.04 3.28
CA ALA A 43 2.98 -6.49 2.49
C ALA A 43 2.86 -5.74 1.15
N ASN A 44 3.11 -4.42 1.16
CA ASN A 44 3.19 -3.61 -0.05
C ASN A 44 4.34 -4.02 -0.97
N ALA A 45 5.53 -4.28 -0.43
CA ALA A 45 6.68 -4.71 -1.20
C ALA A 45 6.43 -6.07 -1.88
N ASP A 46 5.84 -7.03 -1.16
CA ASP A 46 5.49 -8.35 -1.70
C ASP A 46 4.46 -8.22 -2.84
N ARG A 47 3.40 -7.43 -2.64
CA ARG A 47 2.37 -7.13 -3.64
C ARG A 47 2.97 -6.46 -4.89
N THR A 48 3.79 -5.42 -4.70
CA THR A 48 4.48 -4.73 -5.80
C THR A 48 5.39 -5.66 -6.57
N ARG A 49 6.13 -6.54 -5.88
CA ARG A 49 6.99 -7.55 -6.53
C ARG A 49 6.16 -8.51 -7.38
N PHE A 50 5.03 -9.01 -6.86
CA PHE A 50 4.13 -9.88 -7.62
C PHE A 50 3.57 -9.18 -8.87
N LEU A 51 3.11 -7.93 -8.73
CA LEU A 51 2.61 -7.16 -9.89
C LEU A 51 3.69 -6.98 -10.96
N THR A 52 4.87 -6.52 -10.56
CA THR A 52 5.96 -6.15 -11.48
C THR A 52 6.65 -7.34 -12.13
N ARG A 53 6.71 -8.49 -11.45
CA ARG A 53 7.42 -9.68 -11.94
C ARG A 53 6.52 -10.71 -12.63
N GLU A 54 5.24 -10.75 -12.29
CA GLU A 54 4.34 -11.80 -12.77
C GLU A 54 3.18 -11.24 -13.56
N VAL A 55 2.41 -10.29 -12.98
CA VAL A 55 1.18 -9.78 -13.60
C VAL A 55 1.47 -8.93 -14.84
N LEU A 56 2.23 -7.84 -14.70
CA LEU A 56 2.45 -6.90 -15.80
C LEU A 56 3.14 -7.57 -17.01
N PRO A 57 4.22 -8.38 -16.84
CA PRO A 57 4.84 -9.07 -17.97
C PRO A 57 3.88 -10.04 -18.69
N THR A 58 3.00 -10.72 -17.94
CA THR A 58 2.02 -11.64 -18.52
C THR A 58 0.96 -10.91 -19.34
N LEU A 59 0.50 -9.75 -18.87
CA LEU A 59 -0.46 -8.92 -19.60
C LEU A 59 0.16 -8.33 -20.87
N GLN A 60 1.43 -7.88 -20.82
CA GLN A 60 2.18 -7.40 -21.97
C GLN A 60 2.34 -8.47 -23.05
N ALA A 61 2.71 -9.69 -22.66
CA ALA A 61 2.91 -10.81 -23.60
C ALA A 61 1.64 -11.22 -24.36
N ARG A 62 0.46 -10.93 -23.82
CA ARG A 62 -0.83 -11.23 -24.46
C ARG A 62 -1.26 -10.19 -25.50
N ALA A 63 -0.43 -9.19 -25.78
CA ALA A 63 -0.68 -8.12 -26.77
C ALA A 63 -2.03 -7.42 -26.60
N HIS A 64 -2.47 -7.26 -25.35
CA HIS A 64 -3.63 -6.41 -25.07
C HIS A 64 -3.19 -4.96 -25.23
N GLN A 65 -3.41 -4.37 -26.41
CA GLN A 65 -3.08 -2.97 -26.68
C GLN A 65 -3.84 -1.98 -25.76
N ALA A 66 -4.94 -2.44 -25.15
CA ALA A 66 -5.64 -1.72 -24.08
C ALA A 66 -4.93 -1.78 -22.70
N CYS A 67 -3.84 -2.55 -22.57
CA CYS A 67 -3.07 -2.70 -21.34
C CYS A 67 -1.86 -1.76 -21.26
N ASP A 68 -1.33 -1.22 -22.36
CA ASP A 68 -0.09 -0.43 -22.33
C ASP A 68 -0.26 0.86 -21.49
N ASP A 69 -1.31 1.64 -21.76
CA ASP A 69 -1.67 2.82 -20.95
C ASP A 69 -1.92 2.46 -19.47
N LEU A 70 -2.42 1.25 -19.26
CA LEU A 70 -2.84 0.73 -17.96
C LEU A 70 -1.62 0.30 -17.13
N ILE A 71 -0.65 -0.33 -17.77
CA ILE A 71 0.65 -0.71 -17.21
C ILE A 71 1.45 0.54 -16.89
N ASP A 72 1.47 1.53 -17.77
CA ASP A 72 2.17 2.80 -17.53
C ASP A 72 1.55 3.56 -16.35
N ARG A 73 0.22 3.63 -16.27
CA ARG A 73 -0.48 4.24 -15.14
C ARG A 73 -0.22 3.50 -13.83
N LEU A 74 -0.17 2.17 -13.86
CA LEU A 74 0.17 1.36 -12.69
C LEU A 74 1.64 1.59 -12.26
N ALA A 75 2.57 1.69 -13.19
CA ALA A 75 4.00 1.89 -12.94
C ALA A 75 4.29 3.28 -12.36
N VAL A 76 3.69 4.33 -12.93
CA VAL A 76 3.82 5.70 -12.43
C VAL A 76 3.28 5.81 -11.00
N ASP A 77 2.08 5.26 -10.75
CA ASP A 77 1.51 5.29 -9.39
C ASP A 77 2.36 4.50 -8.39
N LEU A 78 2.91 3.33 -8.76
CA LEU A 78 3.83 2.59 -7.90
C LEU A 78 5.04 3.44 -7.47
N ALA A 79 5.65 4.16 -8.42
CA ALA A 79 6.81 5.01 -8.14
C ALA A 79 6.45 6.21 -7.25
N THR A 80 5.36 6.92 -7.56
CA THR A 80 4.90 8.08 -6.78
C THR A 80 4.56 7.68 -5.34
N ARG A 81 3.87 6.55 -5.15
CA ARG A 81 3.44 6.09 -3.82
C ARG A 81 4.59 5.54 -3.00
N GLN A 82 5.59 4.91 -3.63
CA GLN A 82 6.81 4.51 -2.92
C GLN A 82 7.57 5.72 -2.36
N ALA A 83 7.61 6.83 -3.10
CA ALA A 83 8.17 8.08 -2.60
C ALA A 83 7.36 8.66 -1.43
N ALA A 84 6.02 8.64 -1.52
CA ALA A 84 5.13 9.10 -0.45
C ALA A 84 5.31 8.27 0.84
N ALA A 85 5.34 6.94 0.74
CA ALA A 85 5.54 6.06 1.89
C ALA A 85 6.92 6.28 2.55
N LYS A 86 7.96 6.52 1.76
CA LYS A 86 9.30 6.87 2.27
C LYS A 86 9.29 8.22 3.00
N ALA A 87 8.63 9.24 2.43
CA ALA A 87 8.49 10.55 3.05
C ALA A 87 7.70 10.48 4.36
N HIS A 88 6.64 9.68 4.39
CA HIS A 88 5.85 9.44 5.60
C HIS A 88 6.71 8.82 6.71
N GLY A 89 7.44 7.74 6.41
CA GLY A 89 8.32 7.08 7.37
C GLY A 89 9.51 7.94 7.83
N ALA A 90 10.02 8.83 6.97
CA ALA A 90 11.09 9.76 7.33
C ALA A 90 10.60 10.91 8.23
N ARG A 91 9.33 11.32 8.07
CA ARG A 91 8.72 12.37 8.89
C ARG A 91 8.31 11.87 10.27
N TRP A 92 7.78 10.65 10.35
CA TRP A 92 7.17 10.10 11.56
C TRP A 92 8.03 9.01 12.19
N ASP A 93 9.16 9.42 12.77
CA ASP A 93 9.90 8.56 13.67
C ASP A 93 9.23 8.47 15.06
N VAL A 94 9.80 7.66 15.96
CA VAL A 94 9.25 7.44 17.30
C VAL A 94 9.12 8.75 18.09
N SER A 95 10.09 9.67 17.97
CA SER A 95 10.07 10.95 18.69
C SER A 95 8.96 11.85 18.15
N ALA A 96 8.88 11.99 16.82
CA ALA A 96 7.88 12.82 16.16
C ALA A 96 6.43 12.32 16.43
N ILE A 97 6.23 11.00 16.53
CA ILE A 97 4.93 10.41 16.88
C ILE A 97 4.55 10.72 18.33
N GLU A 98 5.52 10.67 19.25
CA GLU A 98 5.30 10.96 20.67
C GLU A 98 5.04 12.46 20.91
N GLU A 99 5.71 13.33 20.15
CA GLU A 99 5.55 14.77 20.22
C GLU A 99 4.24 15.27 19.58
N ASP A 100 3.83 14.68 18.45
CA ASP A 100 2.63 15.09 17.69
C ASP A 100 1.76 13.89 17.31
N TRP A 101 1.12 13.30 18.33
CA TRP A 101 0.23 12.16 18.14
C TRP A 101 -0.96 12.48 17.22
N ALA A 102 -1.61 13.64 17.43
CA ALA A 102 -2.76 14.04 16.64
C ALA A 102 -2.39 14.27 15.16
N GLY A 103 -1.25 14.89 14.89
CA GLY A 103 -0.73 15.05 13.53
C GLY A 103 -0.38 13.72 12.89
N TYR A 104 0.19 12.78 13.64
CA TYR A 104 0.44 11.43 13.14
C TYR A 104 -0.86 10.68 12.83
N GLN A 105 -1.90 10.76 13.68
CA GLN A 105 -3.20 10.15 13.44
C GLN A 105 -3.83 10.67 12.14
N ALA A 106 -3.81 11.98 11.94
CA ALA A 106 -4.32 12.62 10.72
C ALA A 106 -3.53 12.18 9.47
N ALA A 107 -2.20 12.24 9.53
CA ALA A 107 -1.33 11.83 8.42
C ALA A 107 -1.48 10.33 8.09
N SER A 108 -1.55 9.47 9.11
CA SER A 108 -1.73 8.03 8.94
C SER A 108 -3.09 7.71 8.34
N THR A 109 -4.15 8.43 8.72
CA THR A 109 -5.49 8.25 8.13
C THR A 109 -5.46 8.46 6.62
N LEU A 110 -4.80 9.53 6.16
CA LEU A 110 -4.66 9.84 4.73
C LEU A 110 -3.82 8.78 4.00
N GLU A 111 -2.71 8.36 4.59
CA GLU A 111 -1.84 7.34 3.99
C GLU A 111 -2.56 5.99 3.85
N LEU A 112 -3.28 5.56 4.89
CA LEU A 112 -4.03 4.30 4.86
C LEU A 112 -5.18 4.35 3.84
N ALA A 113 -5.88 5.48 3.73
CA ALA A 113 -6.92 5.66 2.71
C ALA A 113 -6.34 5.57 1.29
N SER A 114 -5.20 6.22 1.05
CA SER A 114 -4.45 6.14 -0.22
C SER A 114 -4.09 4.69 -0.60
N ILE A 115 -3.68 3.87 0.36
CA ILE A 115 -3.38 2.45 0.10
C ILE A 115 -4.66 1.68 -0.27
N GLU A 116 -5.80 1.97 0.37
CA GLU A 116 -7.08 1.31 0.02
C GLU A 116 -7.61 1.72 -1.35
N GLU A 117 -7.54 3.00 -1.70
CA GLU A 117 -7.86 3.49 -3.04
C GLU A 117 -7.03 2.77 -4.09
N ARG A 118 -5.75 2.53 -3.81
CA ARG A 118 -4.89 1.77 -4.71
C ARG A 118 -5.35 0.32 -4.87
N ILE A 119 -5.72 -0.35 -3.78
CA ILE A 119 -6.26 -1.71 -3.88
C ILE A 119 -7.55 -1.70 -4.72
N GLY A 120 -8.43 -0.71 -4.55
CA GLY A 120 -9.65 -0.56 -5.36
C GLY A 120 -9.32 -0.41 -6.84
N MET A 121 -8.40 0.50 -7.17
CA MET A 121 -7.92 0.71 -8.54
C MET A 121 -7.35 -0.57 -9.14
N GLU A 122 -6.52 -1.32 -8.40
CA GLU A 122 -5.95 -2.59 -8.85
C GLU A 122 -7.03 -3.65 -9.08
N VAL A 123 -8.06 -3.70 -8.25
CA VAL A 123 -9.20 -4.61 -8.43
C VAL A 123 -9.97 -4.27 -9.70
N ASP A 124 -10.37 -3.01 -9.86
CA ASP A 124 -11.17 -2.55 -11.00
C ASP A 124 -10.45 -2.76 -12.33
N LEU A 125 -9.13 -2.61 -12.31
CA LEU A 125 -8.29 -2.70 -13.50
C LEU A 125 -7.84 -4.12 -13.82
N LEU A 126 -7.33 -4.87 -12.83
CA LEU A 126 -6.62 -6.13 -13.08
C LEU A 126 -7.52 -7.34 -13.00
N VAL A 127 -8.59 -7.33 -12.19
CA VAL A 127 -9.49 -8.50 -12.06
C VAL A 127 -10.17 -8.87 -13.38
N PRO A 128 -10.66 -7.92 -14.20
CA PRO A 128 -11.23 -8.27 -15.51
C PRO A 128 -10.22 -8.84 -16.50
N LEU A 129 -8.91 -8.64 -16.26
CA LEU A 129 -7.83 -8.99 -17.17
C LEU A 129 -7.06 -10.27 -16.76
N LEU A 130 -7.25 -10.74 -15.53
CA LEU A 130 -6.51 -11.86 -14.92
C LEU A 130 -7.36 -13.12 -14.74
#